data_AF-A0AAD6X7E6-F1
#
_entry.id   AF-A0AAD6X7E6-F1
#
_cell.length_a   1.000
_cell.length_b   1.000
_cell.length_c   1.000
_cell.angle_alpha   90.00
_cell.angle_beta   90.00
_cell.angle_gamma   90.00
#
_symmetry.space_group_name_H-M   'P 1'
#
loop_
_entity.id
_entity.type
_entity.pdbx_description
1 polymer ?
#
loop_
_entity_poly.entity_id
_entity_poly.type
_entity_poly.pdbx_seq_one_letter_code
_entity_poly.pdbx_strand_id
1 'polypeptide(L)'
;MILPKDHQKNDEEELLMAAGPSSSAPPPFQDDPPSGMLIDFSDPSAPINSGGELPPPAFTPYEAEFFNAGNGNIVSHDYHLNSDGEALFRFLLSQATTHPEFRLHCCGVHTETRYRQVTHHSEGHRRTRTESYTETVVDFDFYIDASHFSGPVHWSVDDSEPAYRGAMVREVDTPEGKRKATRAEIKQFKGWVEDRTARGLPPWITSIDAWSDGLSPNATVLKSSRTLRQWADEYCASPKHLKEFTYEKVPYGWNIRQLENAVRAAIVAAPYQGNVTVEFATSASKVYIRPDNRLSRMLSNKWLKFLSIILLIFPFIWLFKRFHSRGGGSWAVCGGAYALKSWVPVEEPIQQDVSTAKGAPPSFDAPDRGALVAQTPAGTSRLTGVREGEWFKKWQPTIVRAVSNRFQSQQPLYVTAEEGVGEAYGLDGY
;
A
#
# COMPACT_ATOMS: atom_id res chain seq x y z
N MET A 1 -32.10 53.89 47.58
CA MET A 1 -31.39 55.18 47.42
C MET A 1 -30.64 55.08 46.08
N ILE A 2 -31.34 55.05 44.94
CA ILE A 2 -31.92 56.15 44.15
C ILE A 2 -30.89 57.24 43.84
N LEU A 3 -30.27 57.16 42.65
CA LEU A 3 -30.49 58.12 41.56
C LEU A 3 -29.87 57.59 40.25
N PRO A 4 -30.61 57.61 39.12
CA PRO A 4 -30.14 57.24 37.79
C PRO A 4 -29.60 58.47 37.02
N LYS A 5 -28.91 58.23 35.90
CA LYS A 5 -28.57 59.28 34.93
C LYS A 5 -29.37 59.09 33.64
N ASP A 6 -30.05 60.16 33.29
CA ASP A 6 -30.95 60.33 32.17
C ASP A 6 -30.27 60.32 30.79
N HIS A 7 -31.11 59.98 29.81
CA HIS A 7 -30.96 60.23 28.38
C HIS A 7 -30.75 61.71 28.05
N GLN A 8 -29.96 61.96 27.00
CA GLN A 8 -30.33 62.99 26.02
C GLN A 8 -29.89 62.59 24.62
N LYS A 9 -30.87 62.72 23.72
CA LYS A 9 -30.89 62.50 22.28
C LYS A 9 -30.94 63.90 21.61
N ASN A 10 -30.67 63.96 20.30
CA ASN A 10 -30.83 65.10 19.35
C ASN A 10 -29.55 65.97 19.20
N ASP A 11 -29.06 66.40 18.03
CA ASP A 11 -29.53 66.59 16.63
C ASP A 11 -28.30 66.35 15.69
N GLU A 12 -28.35 65.75 14.49
CA GLU A 12 -28.83 66.22 13.17
C GLU A 12 -28.29 67.60 12.68
N GLU A 13 -27.90 67.63 11.39
CA GLU A 13 -27.22 68.68 10.59
C GLU A 13 -25.69 68.82 10.82
N GLU A 14 -24.77 68.87 9.87
CA GLU A 14 -24.78 69.24 8.44
C GLU A 14 -23.41 68.86 7.84
N LEU A 15 -23.34 68.00 6.82
CA LEU A 15 -22.11 67.83 5.99
C LEU A 15 -22.47 67.30 4.59
N LEU A 16 -23.11 68.19 3.83
CA LEU A 16 -23.07 68.26 2.36
C LEU A 16 -21.75 69.00 1.99
N MET A 17 -20.94 68.76 0.96
CA MET A 17 -21.03 68.17 -0.38
C MET A 17 -19.61 67.62 -0.73
N ALA A 18 -19.34 66.73 -1.69
CA ALA A 18 -19.77 66.76 -3.08
C ALA A 18 -19.65 65.37 -3.74
N ALA A 19 -20.76 64.88 -4.28
CA ALA A 19 -20.80 63.84 -5.31
C ALA A 19 -21.37 64.51 -6.58
N GLY A 20 -20.58 64.52 -7.65
CA GLY A 20 -20.99 65.09 -8.93
C GLY A 20 -22.02 64.22 -9.65
N PRO A 21 -22.92 64.81 -10.47
CA PRO A 21 -23.92 64.06 -11.21
C PRO A 21 -23.34 63.52 -12.52
N SER A 22 -23.20 62.20 -12.66
CA SER A 22 -23.04 61.55 -13.97
C SER A 22 -24.41 61.14 -14.50
N SER A 23 -25.13 62.11 -15.07
CA SER A 23 -26.29 61.85 -15.92
C SER A 23 -25.84 61.54 -17.34
N SER A 24 -25.92 60.29 -17.76
CA SER A 24 -26.04 59.94 -19.18
C SER A 24 -26.92 58.71 -19.32
N ALA A 25 -28.11 58.92 -19.89
CA ALA A 25 -29.05 57.86 -20.24
C ALA A 25 -28.44 56.94 -21.32
N PRO A 26 -28.83 55.64 -21.36
CA PRO A 26 -28.48 54.77 -22.47
C PRO A 26 -29.13 55.29 -23.78
N PRO A 27 -28.48 55.14 -24.94
CA PRO A 27 -29.05 55.58 -26.22
C PRO A 27 -30.33 54.81 -26.54
N PRO A 28 -31.31 55.44 -27.23
CA PRO A 28 -32.55 54.79 -27.63
C PRO A 28 -32.27 53.72 -28.70
N PHE A 29 -33.04 52.63 -28.63
CA PHE A 29 -33.06 51.57 -29.61
C PHE A 29 -33.50 52.12 -30.97
N GLN A 30 -32.61 52.08 -31.95
CA GLN A 30 -32.89 52.44 -33.34
C GLN A 30 -33.30 51.16 -34.08
N ASP A 31 -34.58 51.07 -34.46
CA ASP A 31 -35.09 50.03 -35.34
C ASP A 31 -34.59 50.27 -36.77
N ASP A 32 -33.43 49.71 -37.11
CA ASP A 32 -33.01 49.57 -38.51
C ASP A 32 -33.79 48.41 -39.16
N PRO A 33 -34.33 48.58 -40.38
CA PRO A 33 -35.09 47.54 -41.06
C PRO A 33 -34.19 46.32 -41.33
N PRO A 34 -34.73 45.09 -41.31
CA PRO A 34 -33.94 43.89 -41.51
C PRO A 34 -33.35 43.92 -42.91
N SER A 35 -32.06 44.20 -43.01
CA SER A 35 -31.28 43.84 -44.19
C SER A 35 -31.20 42.32 -44.19
N GLY A 36 -32.22 41.69 -44.78
CA GLY A 36 -32.27 40.27 -45.04
C GLY A 36 -31.14 39.91 -46.00
N MET A 37 -29.97 39.61 -45.46
CA MET A 37 -29.03 38.71 -46.13
C MET A 37 -29.69 37.33 -46.12
N LEU A 38 -30.40 37.02 -47.20
CA LEU A 38 -30.66 35.66 -47.61
C LEU A 38 -29.31 34.96 -47.73
N ILE A 39 -28.95 34.20 -46.70
CA ILE A 39 -27.85 33.25 -46.77
C ILE A 39 -28.35 32.13 -47.70
N ASP A 40 -27.89 32.15 -48.95
CA ASP A 40 -28.03 31.02 -49.84
C ASP A 40 -27.09 29.90 -49.34
N PHE A 41 -27.68 28.83 -48.81
CA PHE A 41 -26.94 27.67 -48.28
C PHE A 41 -26.33 26.78 -49.37
N SER A 42 -26.37 27.23 -50.64
CA SER A 42 -25.95 26.43 -51.80
C SER A 42 -24.53 26.72 -52.29
N ASP A 43 -23.81 27.68 -51.67
CA ASP A 43 -22.43 28.02 -52.05
C ASP A 43 -21.39 27.39 -51.10
N PRO A 44 -20.63 26.37 -51.53
CA PRO A 44 -19.58 25.74 -50.71
C PRO A 44 -18.34 26.62 -50.49
N SER A 45 -18.34 27.87 -50.97
CA SER A 45 -17.18 28.77 -50.97
C SER A 45 -17.22 29.87 -49.91
N ALA A 46 -18.28 29.96 -49.10
CA ALA A 46 -18.41 31.04 -48.12
C ALA A 46 -17.38 30.88 -46.97
N PRO A 47 -16.46 31.84 -46.73
CA PRO A 47 -15.49 31.75 -45.66
C PRO A 47 -16.21 31.85 -44.30
N ILE A 48 -16.23 30.74 -43.57
CA ILE A 48 -16.65 30.69 -42.17
C ILE A 48 -15.66 31.58 -41.40
N ASN A 49 -16.13 32.71 -40.87
CA ASN A 49 -15.36 33.50 -39.92
C ASN A 49 -15.21 32.69 -38.62
N SER A 50 -14.15 31.89 -38.56
CA SER A 50 -13.73 31.15 -37.37
C SER A 50 -13.37 32.14 -36.28
N GLY A 51 -14.24 32.29 -35.28
CA GLY A 51 -13.92 32.99 -34.04
C GLY A 51 -12.68 32.37 -33.42
N GLY A 52 -11.61 33.16 -33.30
CA GLY A 52 -10.29 32.72 -32.90
C GLY A 52 -10.13 32.43 -31.41
N GLU A 53 -10.90 31.51 -30.85
CA GLU A 53 -10.48 30.83 -29.63
C GLU A 53 -9.43 29.78 -30.03
N LEU A 54 -8.19 29.99 -29.61
CA LEU A 54 -7.15 28.97 -29.71
C LEU A 54 -7.72 27.66 -29.14
N PRO A 55 -7.49 26.50 -29.80
CA PRO A 55 -7.95 25.23 -29.26
C PRO A 55 -7.45 25.11 -27.81
N PRO A 56 -8.31 24.66 -26.87
CA PRO A 56 -7.90 24.54 -25.49
C PRO A 56 -6.60 23.72 -25.43
N PRO A 57 -5.63 24.14 -24.60
CA PRO A 57 -4.38 23.39 -24.47
C PRO A 57 -4.71 21.93 -24.21
N ALA A 58 -3.99 21.04 -24.91
CA ALA A 58 -4.19 19.60 -24.75
C ALA A 58 -4.11 19.25 -23.26
N PHE A 59 -5.09 18.48 -22.78
CA PHE A 59 -5.16 18.09 -21.37
C PHE A 59 -3.91 17.26 -21.02
N THR A 60 -2.92 17.88 -20.38
CA THR A 60 -1.76 17.16 -19.88
C THR A 60 -2.19 16.30 -18.69
N PRO A 61 -2.00 14.97 -18.71
CA PRO A 61 -2.35 14.14 -17.58
C PRO A 61 -1.59 14.62 -16.34
N TYR A 62 -2.32 14.77 -15.24
CA TYR A 62 -1.76 15.21 -13.97
C TYR A 62 -0.84 14.13 -13.39
N GLU A 63 0.43 14.46 -13.18
CA GLU A 63 1.40 13.61 -12.49
C GLU A 63 1.61 14.14 -11.08
N ALA A 64 1.18 13.37 -10.08
CA ALA A 64 1.31 13.77 -8.69
C ALA A 64 2.74 13.62 -8.17
N GLU A 65 3.19 14.54 -7.33
CA GLU A 65 4.52 14.46 -6.72
C GLU A 65 4.55 13.41 -5.60
N PHE A 66 5.55 12.53 -5.61
CA PHE A 66 5.80 11.58 -4.53
C PHE A 66 7.28 11.23 -4.42
N PHE A 67 7.67 10.65 -3.28
CA PHE A 67 9.01 10.13 -3.06
C PHE A 67 8.97 8.79 -2.33
N ASN A 68 10.02 7.99 -2.51
CA ASN A 68 10.16 6.71 -1.81
C ASN A 68 10.86 6.92 -0.46
N ALA A 69 10.23 6.46 0.61
CA ALA A 69 10.87 6.30 1.90
C ALA A 69 11.93 5.18 1.85
N GLY A 70 12.84 5.15 2.83
CA GLY A 70 13.97 4.22 2.83
C GLY A 70 13.63 2.72 2.83
N ASN A 71 12.37 2.33 3.05
CA ASN A 71 11.88 0.94 2.96
C ASN A 71 11.06 0.68 1.68
N GLY A 72 11.16 1.57 0.68
CA GLY A 72 10.41 1.51 -0.57
C GLY A 72 8.97 2.01 -0.49
N ASN A 73 8.49 2.40 0.69
CA ASN A 73 7.13 2.94 0.81
C ASN A 73 7.00 4.28 0.12
N ILE A 74 5.87 4.53 -0.52
CA ILE A 74 5.62 5.78 -1.24
C ILE A 74 5.03 6.80 -0.27
N VAL A 75 5.52 8.04 -0.31
CA VAL A 75 4.98 9.17 0.44
C VAL A 75 4.72 10.32 -0.52
N SER A 76 3.51 10.87 -0.50
CA SER A 76 3.15 12.06 -1.25
C SER A 76 2.67 13.16 -0.31
N HIS A 77 3.09 14.39 -0.62
CA HIS A 77 2.62 15.63 -0.01
C HIS A 77 1.87 16.51 -1.01
N ASP A 78 1.44 15.92 -2.12
CA ASP A 78 0.85 16.62 -3.24
C ASP A 78 -0.48 17.29 -2.84
N TYR A 79 -0.64 18.57 -3.20
CA TYR A 79 -1.82 19.35 -2.84
C TYR A 79 -3.11 18.82 -3.48
N HIS A 80 -3.06 18.40 -4.75
CA HIS A 80 -4.23 17.88 -5.45
C HIS A 80 -4.70 16.57 -4.85
N LEU A 81 -3.79 15.65 -4.48
CA LEU A 81 -4.15 14.41 -3.80
C LEU A 81 -4.82 14.60 -2.42
N ASN A 82 -4.72 15.79 -1.84
CA ASN A 82 -5.32 16.14 -0.54
C ASN A 82 -6.62 16.92 -0.63
N SER A 83 -6.95 17.41 -1.83
CA SER A 83 -8.04 18.36 -2.10
C SER A 83 -9.09 17.76 -3.03
N ASP A 84 -8.64 17.00 -4.02
CA ASP A 84 -9.51 16.28 -4.95
C ASP A 84 -9.39 14.78 -4.68
N GLY A 85 -10.50 14.17 -4.27
CA GLY A 85 -10.52 12.73 -4.08
C GLY A 85 -10.23 12.01 -5.40
N GLU A 86 -10.60 12.54 -6.58
CA GLU A 86 -10.52 11.86 -7.88
C GLU A 86 -9.07 11.66 -8.27
N ALA A 87 -8.29 12.73 -8.18
CA ALA A 87 -6.83 12.67 -8.24
C ALA A 87 -6.27 11.61 -7.28
N LEU A 88 -6.70 11.59 -6.01
CA LEU A 88 -6.26 10.60 -5.02
C LEU A 88 -6.59 9.16 -5.44
N PHE A 89 -7.83 8.88 -5.83
CA PHE A 89 -8.25 7.55 -6.25
C PHE A 89 -7.46 7.05 -7.47
N ARG A 90 -7.33 7.88 -8.51
CA ARG A 90 -6.56 7.55 -9.71
C ARG A 90 -5.08 7.30 -9.38
N PHE A 91 -4.51 8.12 -8.49
CA PHE A 91 -3.15 7.92 -7.99
C PHE A 91 -3.00 6.59 -7.25
N LEU A 92 -3.95 6.21 -6.39
CA LEU A 92 -3.89 4.92 -5.69
C LEU A 92 -3.97 3.74 -6.66
N LEU A 93 -4.80 3.83 -7.70
CA LEU A 93 -4.88 2.80 -8.74
C LEU A 93 -3.58 2.69 -9.53
N SER A 94 -2.98 3.81 -9.93
CA SER A 94 -1.70 3.79 -10.64
C SER A 94 -0.59 3.21 -9.77
N GLN A 95 -0.50 3.61 -8.49
CA GLN A 95 0.49 3.07 -7.57
C GLN A 95 0.23 1.59 -7.20
N ALA A 96 -0.98 1.08 -7.38
CA ALA A 96 -1.30 -0.33 -7.17
C ALA A 96 -0.81 -1.24 -8.32
N THR A 97 -0.49 -0.68 -9.50
CA THR A 97 0.14 -1.47 -10.58
C THR A 97 1.56 -1.91 -10.21
N THR A 98 2.27 -1.09 -9.43
CA THR A 98 3.57 -1.45 -8.84
C THR A 98 3.36 -2.36 -7.64
N HIS A 99 3.78 -3.62 -7.74
CA HIS A 99 3.67 -4.60 -6.65
C HIS A 99 4.61 -4.28 -5.48
N PRO A 100 4.31 -4.76 -4.26
CA PRO A 100 5.25 -4.70 -3.14
C PRO A 100 6.41 -5.67 -3.37
N GLU A 101 7.56 -5.42 -2.76
CA GLU A 101 8.67 -6.38 -2.76
C GLU A 101 8.41 -7.45 -1.70
N PHE A 102 8.62 -8.72 -2.04
CA PHE A 102 8.43 -9.85 -1.12
C PHE A 102 9.61 -10.79 -1.19
N ARG A 103 10.33 -10.91 -0.07
CA ARG A 103 11.62 -11.62 -0.01
C ARG A 103 11.65 -12.59 1.14
N LEU A 104 12.19 -13.78 0.89
CA LEU A 104 12.61 -14.70 1.94
C LEU A 104 13.96 -14.25 2.48
N HIS A 105 14.07 -14.03 3.78
CA HIS A 105 15.32 -13.79 4.49
C HIS A 105 15.74 -15.06 5.23
N CYS A 106 16.97 -15.51 5.00
CA CYS A 106 17.58 -16.65 5.69
C CYS A 106 18.87 -16.20 6.37
N CYS A 107 18.91 -16.32 7.69
CA CYS A 107 20.07 -15.95 8.50
C CYS A 107 20.41 -17.08 9.48
N GLY A 108 21.69 -17.44 9.56
CA GLY A 108 22.22 -18.43 10.49
C GLY A 108 23.33 -17.83 11.32
N VAL A 109 23.22 -17.93 12.64
CA VAL A 109 24.22 -17.45 13.58
C VAL A 109 24.60 -18.54 14.59
N HIS A 110 25.85 -18.55 15.02
CA HIS A 110 26.29 -19.37 16.15
C HIS A 110 27.07 -18.54 17.16
N THR A 111 27.13 -19.03 18.39
CA THR A 111 27.88 -18.38 19.48
C THR A 111 29.23 -19.05 19.65
N GLU A 112 30.31 -18.30 19.47
CA GLU A 112 31.69 -18.73 19.76
C GLU A 112 32.15 -18.15 21.10
N THR A 113 32.86 -18.94 21.90
CA THR A 113 33.58 -18.42 23.07
C THR A 113 35.01 -18.09 22.66
N ARG A 114 35.37 -16.81 22.70
CA ARG A 114 36.73 -16.34 22.40
C ARG A 114 37.45 -15.89 23.66
N TYR A 115 38.77 -15.99 23.63
CA TYR A 115 39.63 -15.58 24.74
C TYR A 115 40.43 -14.36 24.33
N ARG A 116 40.41 -13.30 25.15
CA ARG A 116 41.28 -12.13 24.99
C ARG A 116 42.17 -11.97 26.21
N GLN A 117 43.40 -11.52 25.99
CA GLN A 117 44.26 -11.12 27.09
C GLN A 117 43.97 -9.66 27.43
N VAL A 118 43.53 -9.43 28.66
CA VAL A 118 43.33 -8.07 29.19
C VAL A 118 44.48 -7.78 30.15
N THR A 119 45.19 -6.70 29.89
CA THR A 119 46.24 -6.21 30.79
C THR A 119 45.66 -5.12 31.69
N HIS A 120 45.58 -5.39 32.98
CA HIS A 120 45.16 -4.39 33.96
C HIS A 120 46.41 -3.75 34.59
N HIS A 121 46.44 -2.42 34.63
CA HIS A 121 47.44 -1.65 35.36
C HIS A 121 46.82 -1.20 36.68
N SER A 122 47.26 -1.78 37.80
CA SER A 122 46.97 -1.27 39.15
C SER A 122 48.26 -1.16 39.94
N GLU A 123 48.47 -0.03 40.63
CA GLU A 123 49.58 0.17 41.58
C GLU A 123 50.97 -0.16 41.02
N GLY A 124 51.25 0.24 39.77
CA GLY A 124 52.57 0.05 39.15
C GLY A 124 52.92 -1.38 38.77
N HIS A 125 52.00 -2.35 38.91
CA HIS A 125 52.20 -3.74 38.49
C HIS A 125 51.30 -4.09 37.31
N ARG A 126 51.90 -4.71 36.30
CA ARG A 126 51.22 -5.13 35.07
C ARG A 126 50.77 -6.58 35.23
N ARG A 127 49.46 -6.81 35.35
CA ARG A 127 48.90 -8.16 35.41
C ARG A 127 48.11 -8.45 34.14
N THR A 128 48.52 -9.48 33.41
CA THR A 128 47.78 -9.99 32.26
C THR A 128 46.86 -11.11 32.73
N ARG A 129 45.56 -11.02 32.42
CA ARG A 129 44.58 -12.09 32.65
C ARG A 129 43.91 -12.45 31.34
N THR A 130 43.76 -13.75 31.10
CA THR A 130 42.92 -14.24 30.00
C THR A 130 41.46 -14.19 30.44
N GLU A 131 40.64 -13.46 29.69
CA GLU A 131 39.19 -13.38 29.87
C GLU A 131 38.49 -14.03 28.68
N SER A 132 37.51 -14.89 28.94
CA SER A 132 36.62 -15.43 27.91
C SER A 132 35.42 -14.50 27.70
N TYR A 133 35.03 -14.27 26.45
CA TYR A 133 33.78 -13.61 26.10
C TYR A 133 33.06 -14.39 25.00
N THR A 134 31.73 -14.27 24.96
CA THR A 134 30.90 -14.90 23.93
C THR A 134 30.68 -13.91 22.80
N GLU A 135 30.93 -14.34 21.56
CA GLU A 135 30.69 -13.58 20.33
C GLU A 135 29.67 -14.32 19.48
N THR A 136 28.70 -13.60 18.90
CA THR A 136 27.74 -14.17 17.94
C THR A 136 28.28 -13.94 16.53
N VAL A 137 28.56 -15.01 15.82
CA VAL A 137 29.11 -14.98 14.45
C VAL A 137 28.01 -15.35 13.47
N VAL A 138 27.88 -14.55 12.41
CA VAL A 138 26.95 -14.82 11.29
C VAL A 138 27.63 -15.79 10.34
N ASP A 139 27.02 -16.95 10.13
CA ASP A 139 27.50 -17.96 9.17
C ASP A 139 27.00 -17.67 7.77
N PHE A 140 25.71 -17.42 7.61
CA PHE A 140 25.08 -17.06 6.34
C PHE A 140 23.99 -16.03 6.58
N ASP A 141 23.77 -15.15 5.60
CA ASP A 141 22.77 -14.10 5.63
C ASP A 141 22.45 -13.69 4.19
N PHE A 142 21.31 -14.15 3.67
CA PHE A 142 20.93 -13.89 2.29
C PHE A 142 19.43 -13.76 2.10
N TYR A 143 19.06 -13.18 0.97
CA TYR A 143 17.68 -12.95 0.57
C TYR A 143 17.37 -13.70 -0.72
N ILE A 144 16.14 -14.16 -0.88
CA ILE A 144 15.60 -14.72 -2.14
C ILE A 144 14.37 -13.89 -2.52
N ASP A 145 14.29 -13.45 -3.76
CA ASP A 145 13.08 -12.79 -4.25
C ASP A 145 11.94 -13.78 -4.46
N ALA A 146 10.76 -13.42 -3.94
CA ALA A 146 9.53 -14.19 -4.06
C ALA A 146 8.38 -13.32 -4.61
N SER A 147 8.71 -12.24 -5.33
CA SER A 147 7.78 -11.18 -5.75
C SER A 147 6.94 -11.57 -6.99
N HIS A 148 6.43 -12.80 -7.03
CA HIS A 148 5.73 -13.36 -8.20
C HIS A 148 4.22 -13.21 -8.02
N PHE A 149 3.69 -12.05 -8.40
CA PHE A 149 2.32 -11.66 -8.09
C PHE A 149 1.36 -11.68 -9.28
N SER A 150 0.10 -11.96 -8.96
CA SER A 150 -1.07 -11.66 -9.79
C SER A 150 -1.98 -10.65 -9.06
N GLY A 151 -2.67 -9.79 -9.82
CA GLY A 151 -3.45 -8.66 -9.27
C GLY A 151 -2.88 -7.30 -9.70
N PRO A 152 -3.35 -6.19 -9.12
CA PRO A 152 -3.93 -6.06 -7.77
C PRO A 152 -5.44 -6.35 -7.67
N VAL A 153 -5.86 -6.89 -6.53
CA VAL A 153 -7.27 -6.98 -6.12
C VAL A 153 -7.53 -5.93 -5.03
N HIS A 154 -8.34 -4.92 -5.33
CA HIS A 154 -8.62 -3.83 -4.39
C HIS A 154 -9.60 -4.27 -3.30
N TRP A 155 -9.21 -4.07 -2.04
CA TRP A 155 -9.99 -4.50 -0.89
C TRP A 155 -10.24 -3.35 0.09
N SER A 156 -11.29 -3.50 0.88
CA SER A 156 -11.63 -2.58 1.97
C SER A 156 -11.90 -3.36 3.25
N VAL A 157 -11.49 -2.80 4.38
CA VAL A 157 -11.73 -3.35 5.72
C VAL A 157 -13.23 -3.40 5.99
N ASP A 158 -13.71 -4.50 6.55
CA ASP A 158 -15.11 -4.65 6.95
C ASP A 158 -15.50 -3.60 7.99
N ASP A 159 -16.73 -3.10 7.95
CA ASP A 159 -17.19 -2.04 8.85
C ASP A 159 -17.20 -2.46 10.32
N SER A 160 -17.38 -3.75 10.60
CA SER A 160 -17.29 -4.34 11.94
C SER A 160 -15.85 -4.44 12.48
N GLU A 161 -14.83 -4.34 11.62
CA GLU A 161 -13.44 -4.48 12.00
C GLU A 161 -12.80 -3.15 12.46
N PRO A 162 -11.97 -3.16 13.52
CA PRO A 162 -11.28 -1.96 14.01
C PRO A 162 -10.27 -1.37 13.00
N ALA A 163 -10.64 -0.25 12.36
CA ALA A 163 -9.80 0.47 11.39
C ALA A 163 -9.67 1.95 11.72
N TYR A 164 -8.68 2.64 11.15
CA TYR A 164 -8.64 4.10 11.24
C TYR A 164 -9.56 4.69 10.17
N ARG A 165 -10.67 5.32 10.57
CA ARG A 165 -11.74 5.84 9.68
C ARG A 165 -11.89 7.36 9.74
N GLY A 166 -10.77 8.03 9.98
CA GLY A 166 -10.65 9.48 10.04
C GLY A 166 -10.22 10.02 11.40
N ALA A 167 -10.48 9.32 12.51
CA ALA A 167 -9.95 9.68 13.82
C ALA A 167 -8.53 9.16 14.06
N MET A 168 -7.87 9.66 15.11
CA MET A 168 -6.58 9.13 15.59
C MET A 168 -6.75 7.86 16.45
N VAL A 169 -7.92 7.26 16.46
CA VAL A 169 -8.27 6.02 17.14
C VAL A 169 -8.85 5.04 16.13
N ARG A 170 -8.77 3.75 16.42
CA ARG A 170 -9.47 2.74 15.63
C ARG A 170 -10.96 2.79 15.96
N GLU A 171 -11.76 2.75 14.92
CA GLU A 171 -13.21 2.88 14.93
C GLU A 171 -13.83 1.69 14.22
N VAL A 172 -15.03 1.35 14.66
CA VAL A 172 -15.91 0.33 14.11
C VAL A 172 -17.20 1.03 13.73
N ASP A 173 -17.69 0.77 12.52
CA ASP A 173 -18.95 1.33 12.02
C ASP A 173 -20.05 0.30 12.33
N THR A 174 -20.94 0.63 13.25
CA THR A 174 -22.14 -0.17 13.54
C THR A 174 -23.35 0.44 12.83
N PRO A 175 -24.47 -0.29 12.69
CA PRO A 175 -25.71 0.28 12.16
C PRO A 175 -26.20 1.52 12.93
N GLU A 176 -25.81 1.64 14.21
CA GLU A 176 -26.14 2.77 15.09
C GLU A 176 -25.17 3.96 14.93
N GLY A 177 -24.06 3.79 14.20
CA GLY A 177 -23.08 4.82 13.91
C GLY A 177 -21.62 4.41 14.16
N LYS A 178 -20.71 5.39 14.04
CA LYS A 178 -19.29 5.17 14.29
C LYS A 178 -19.01 5.11 15.79
N ARG A 179 -18.34 4.07 16.26
CA ARG A 179 -17.86 3.98 17.64
C ARG A 179 -16.36 3.70 17.72
N LYS A 180 -15.75 4.11 18.82
CA LYS A 180 -14.36 3.75 19.12
C LYS A 180 -14.25 2.26 19.46
N ALA A 181 -13.26 1.59 18.87
CA ALA A 181 -12.95 0.20 19.19
C ALA A 181 -12.38 0.06 20.61
N THR A 182 -12.78 -0.99 21.31
CA THR A 182 -12.26 -1.34 22.62
C THR A 182 -10.85 -1.92 22.52
N ARG A 183 -10.10 -1.92 23.63
CA ARG A 183 -8.74 -2.49 23.66
C ARG A 183 -8.74 -4.00 23.36
N ALA A 184 -9.77 -4.72 23.82
CA ALA A 184 -9.91 -6.16 23.60
C ALA A 184 -10.13 -6.47 22.10
N GLU A 185 -11.05 -5.76 21.45
CA GLU A 185 -11.31 -5.87 20.00
C GLU A 185 -10.04 -5.57 19.19
N ILE A 186 -9.31 -4.51 19.54
CA ILE A 186 -8.06 -4.17 18.85
C ILE A 186 -7.01 -5.28 19.01
N LYS A 187 -6.91 -5.89 20.19
CA LYS A 187 -5.96 -6.99 20.44
C LYS A 187 -6.35 -8.24 19.64
N GLN A 188 -7.63 -8.60 19.65
CA GLN A 188 -8.14 -9.74 18.88
C GLN A 188 -7.93 -9.53 17.38
N PHE A 189 -8.27 -8.34 16.86
CA PHE A 189 -8.07 -7.99 15.46
C PHE A 189 -6.59 -8.07 15.06
N LYS A 190 -5.66 -7.59 15.90
CA LYS A 190 -4.22 -7.71 15.62
C LYS A 190 -3.77 -9.17 15.55
N GLY A 191 -4.16 -9.98 16.52
CA GLY A 191 -3.84 -11.41 16.52
C GLY A 191 -4.44 -12.14 15.32
N TRP A 192 -5.65 -11.75 14.91
CA TRP A 192 -6.29 -12.26 13.69
C TRP A 192 -5.50 -11.88 12.44
N VAL A 193 -5.13 -10.61 12.27
CA VAL A 193 -4.34 -10.15 11.12
C VAL A 193 -2.99 -10.88 11.04
N GLU A 194 -2.33 -11.12 12.17
CA GLU A 194 -1.09 -11.90 12.25
C GLU A 194 -1.29 -13.36 11.81
N ASP A 195 -2.27 -14.08 12.38
CA ASP A 195 -2.57 -15.47 12.00
C ASP A 195 -3.02 -15.60 10.53
N ARG A 196 -3.87 -14.66 10.08
CA ARG A 196 -4.35 -14.56 8.70
C ARG A 196 -3.20 -14.39 7.72
N THR A 197 -2.28 -13.47 8.00
CA THR A 197 -1.09 -13.22 7.16
C THR A 197 -0.16 -14.43 7.17
N ALA A 198 0.08 -15.03 8.33
CA ALA A 198 0.93 -16.21 8.48
C ALA A 198 0.41 -17.42 7.70
N ARG A 199 -0.92 -17.56 7.57
CA ARG A 199 -1.55 -18.61 6.75
C ARG A 199 -1.70 -18.23 5.28
N GLY A 200 -1.38 -17.00 4.89
CA GLY A 200 -1.52 -16.51 3.52
C GLY A 200 -2.95 -16.21 3.11
N LEU A 201 -3.83 -15.92 4.06
CA LEU A 201 -5.23 -15.68 3.73
C LEU A 201 -5.45 -14.25 3.19
N PRO A 202 -6.36 -14.02 2.23
CA PRO A 202 -6.67 -12.68 1.74
C PRO A 202 -7.14 -11.70 2.83
N PRO A 203 -6.90 -10.40 2.65
CA PRO A 203 -7.18 -9.39 3.67
C PRO A 203 -8.67 -9.07 3.89
N TRP A 204 -9.57 -9.46 2.99
CA TRP A 204 -11.02 -9.29 3.13
C TRP A 204 -11.71 -10.42 3.91
N ILE A 205 -10.95 -11.42 4.35
CA ILE A 205 -11.46 -12.52 5.15
C ILE A 205 -11.44 -12.13 6.63
N THR A 206 -12.61 -12.22 7.25
CA THR A 206 -12.88 -11.84 8.64
C THR A 206 -12.79 -13.02 9.60
N SER A 207 -12.97 -14.26 9.12
CA SER A 207 -12.84 -15.49 9.91
C SER A 207 -12.41 -16.69 9.07
N ILE A 208 -11.93 -17.76 9.73
CA ILE A 208 -11.52 -19.00 9.06
C ILE A 208 -12.71 -19.69 8.38
N ASP A 209 -13.90 -19.65 8.98
CA ASP A 209 -15.09 -20.29 8.39
C ASP A 209 -15.51 -19.59 7.09
N ALA A 210 -15.32 -18.27 7.02
CA ALA A 210 -15.54 -17.46 5.83
C ALA A 210 -14.50 -17.69 4.72
N TRP A 211 -13.48 -18.54 4.94
CA TRP A 211 -12.50 -18.93 3.92
C TRP A 211 -13.13 -19.63 2.73
N SER A 212 -14.07 -20.54 3.01
CA SER A 212 -14.79 -21.29 1.98
C SER A 212 -15.55 -20.36 1.03
N ASP A 213 -16.17 -19.31 1.58
CA ASP A 213 -16.82 -18.24 0.82
C ASP A 213 -15.83 -17.30 0.14
N GLY A 214 -14.68 -17.02 0.76
CA GLY A 214 -13.64 -16.10 0.26
C GLY A 214 -12.85 -16.59 -0.95
N LEU A 215 -12.93 -17.90 -1.25
CA LEU A 215 -12.41 -18.52 -2.46
C LEU A 215 -13.40 -18.51 -3.63
N SER A 216 -14.65 -18.09 -3.39
CA SER A 216 -15.63 -17.95 -4.46
C SER A 216 -15.21 -16.82 -5.39
N PRO A 217 -15.30 -16.99 -6.72
CA PRO A 217 -15.10 -15.89 -7.67
C PRO A 217 -16.08 -14.72 -7.44
N ASN A 218 -17.18 -14.96 -6.70
CA ASN A 218 -18.18 -13.97 -6.32
C ASN A 218 -17.94 -13.37 -4.91
N ALA A 219 -16.79 -13.65 -4.28
CA ALA A 219 -16.51 -13.12 -2.94
C ALA A 219 -16.50 -11.59 -2.96
N THR A 220 -17.27 -10.97 -2.06
CA THR A 220 -17.30 -9.52 -1.91
C THR A 220 -15.98 -9.02 -1.31
N VAL A 221 -15.05 -8.58 -2.16
CA VAL A 221 -13.72 -8.08 -1.75
C VAL A 221 -13.83 -6.73 -1.02
N LEU A 222 -14.77 -5.89 -1.46
CA LEU A 222 -15.08 -4.61 -0.83
C LEU A 222 -16.09 -4.82 0.31
N LYS A 223 -15.60 -5.06 1.53
CA LYS A 223 -16.42 -5.30 2.73
C LYS A 223 -16.91 -4.04 3.43
N SER A 224 -16.38 -2.86 3.11
CA SER A 224 -16.84 -1.61 3.71
C SER A 224 -18.11 -1.13 3.03
N SER A 225 -19.00 -0.48 3.77
CA SER A 225 -20.14 0.26 3.20
C SER A 225 -19.72 1.39 2.25
N ARG A 226 -18.45 1.81 2.31
CA ARG A 226 -17.88 2.86 1.46
C ARG A 226 -16.88 2.30 0.47
N THR A 227 -16.97 2.80 -0.76
CA THR A 227 -16.01 2.49 -1.82
C THR A 227 -14.67 3.20 -1.58
N LEU A 228 -13.60 2.73 -2.23
CA LEU A 228 -12.28 3.39 -2.20
C LEU A 228 -12.36 4.86 -2.62
N ARG A 229 -13.18 5.15 -3.64
CA ARG A 229 -13.54 6.49 -4.13
C ARG A 229 -14.13 7.36 -3.01
N GLN A 230 -15.16 6.86 -2.32
CA GLN A 230 -15.81 7.58 -1.23
C GLN A 230 -14.89 7.80 -0.02
N TRP A 231 -14.01 6.84 0.28
CA TRP A 231 -12.99 7.03 1.31
C TRP A 231 -11.97 8.12 0.94
N ALA A 232 -11.60 8.20 -0.34
CA ALA A 232 -10.76 9.28 -0.86
C ALA A 232 -11.48 10.64 -0.76
N ASP A 233 -12.77 10.71 -1.11
CA ASP A 233 -13.60 11.92 -0.96
C ASP A 233 -13.66 12.38 0.50
N GLU A 234 -13.95 11.49 1.44
CA GLU A 234 -14.00 11.84 2.87
C GLU A 234 -12.65 12.33 3.39
N TYR A 235 -11.55 11.69 2.96
CA TYR A 235 -10.20 12.13 3.30
C TYR A 235 -9.94 13.56 2.78
N CYS A 236 -10.28 13.86 1.53
CA CYS A 236 -10.08 15.17 0.93
C CYS A 236 -10.97 16.24 1.61
N ALA A 237 -12.24 15.92 1.88
CA ALA A 237 -13.18 16.80 2.58
C ALA A 237 -12.80 17.08 4.05
N SER A 238 -11.97 16.24 4.67
CA SER A 238 -11.56 16.42 6.06
C SER A 238 -10.72 17.70 6.27
N PRO A 239 -11.11 18.59 7.23
CA PRO A 239 -10.42 19.85 7.51
C PRO A 239 -9.16 19.70 8.37
N LYS A 240 -8.66 18.47 8.54
CA LYS A 240 -7.56 18.13 9.46
C LYS A 240 -6.20 18.44 8.86
N HIS A 241 -5.35 19.12 9.63
CA HIS A 241 -4.03 19.56 9.17
C HIS A 241 -2.98 18.45 9.16
N LEU A 242 -3.13 17.41 10.00
CA LEU A 242 -2.23 16.28 10.07
C LEU A 242 -2.98 14.98 9.72
N LYS A 243 -3.78 15.04 8.65
CA LYS A 243 -4.46 13.88 8.07
C LYS A 243 -3.46 12.96 7.34
N GLU A 244 -3.70 11.66 7.37
CA GLU A 244 -2.90 10.69 6.64
C GLU A 244 -3.80 9.62 6.05
N PHE A 245 -3.72 9.41 4.74
CA PHE A 245 -4.34 8.28 4.06
C PHE A 245 -3.27 7.21 3.85
N THR A 246 -3.53 5.99 4.29
CA THR A 246 -2.65 4.83 4.14
C THR A 246 -3.33 3.81 3.27
N TYR A 247 -2.72 3.51 2.13
CA TYR A 247 -3.11 2.42 1.25
C TYR A 247 -2.11 1.27 1.42
N GLU A 248 -2.61 0.09 1.76
CA GLU A 248 -1.79 -1.07 2.10
C GLU A 248 -1.72 -2.08 0.95
N LYS A 249 -0.52 -2.52 0.61
CA LYS A 249 -0.25 -3.55 -0.40
C LYS A 249 0.07 -4.86 0.33
N VAL A 250 -0.78 -5.87 0.16
CA VAL A 250 -0.73 -7.11 0.94
C VAL A 250 -0.50 -8.31 0.02
N PRO A 251 0.65 -9.01 0.11
CA PRO A 251 0.82 -10.29 -0.55
C PRO A 251 -0.02 -11.36 0.16
N TYR A 252 -0.64 -12.28 -0.60
CA TYR A 252 -1.41 -13.39 -0.05
C TYR A 252 -1.35 -14.64 -0.95
N GLY A 253 -1.87 -15.76 -0.46
CA GLY A 253 -2.02 -17.01 -1.21
C GLY A 253 -1.08 -18.13 -0.77
N TRP A 254 0.08 -17.82 -0.19
CA TRP A 254 1.00 -18.83 0.33
C TRP A 254 0.89 -18.99 1.84
N ASN A 255 0.88 -20.23 2.33
CA ASN A 255 0.99 -20.48 3.76
C ASN A 255 2.42 -20.20 4.24
N ILE A 256 2.68 -18.94 4.58
CA ILE A 256 4.00 -18.42 4.95
C ILE A 256 4.57 -19.20 6.12
N ARG A 257 3.76 -19.47 7.14
CA ARG A 257 4.17 -20.24 8.32
C ARG A 257 4.65 -21.65 7.97
N GLN A 258 3.94 -22.35 7.09
CA GLN A 258 4.36 -23.68 6.65
C GLN A 258 5.61 -23.62 5.79
N LEU A 259 5.71 -22.62 4.91
CA LEU A 259 6.87 -22.43 4.04
C LEU A 259 8.14 -22.09 4.83
N GLU A 260 8.07 -21.18 5.81
CA GLU A 260 9.17 -20.85 6.72
C GLU A 260 9.63 -22.09 7.51
N ASN A 261 8.69 -22.90 8.00
CA ASN A 261 9.02 -24.15 8.69
C ASN A 261 9.69 -25.17 7.77
N ALA A 262 9.23 -25.29 6.52
CA ALA A 262 9.82 -26.19 5.53
C ALA A 262 11.24 -25.76 5.15
N VAL A 263 11.46 -24.46 4.91
CA VAL A 263 12.79 -23.89 4.66
C VAL A 263 13.71 -24.11 5.86
N ARG A 264 13.25 -23.80 7.07
CA ARG A 264 14.01 -24.03 8.31
C ARG A 264 14.38 -25.51 8.46
N ALA A 265 13.46 -26.43 8.18
CA ALA A 265 13.74 -27.86 8.24
C ALA A 265 14.80 -28.29 7.21
N ALA A 266 14.77 -27.75 5.99
CA ALA A 266 15.79 -28.02 4.99
C ALA A 266 17.16 -27.48 5.38
N ILE A 267 17.23 -26.31 6.02
CA ILE A 267 18.48 -25.73 6.53
C ILE A 267 19.05 -26.62 7.64
N VAL A 268 18.23 -27.08 8.59
CA VAL A 268 18.69 -27.94 9.70
C VAL A 268 19.13 -29.33 9.20
N ALA A 269 18.51 -29.84 8.13
CA ALA A 269 18.93 -31.09 7.49
C ALA A 269 20.29 -30.99 6.79
N ALA A 270 20.67 -29.80 6.31
CA ALA A 270 22.01 -29.51 5.82
C ALA A 270 22.91 -29.21 7.02
N PRO A 271 23.84 -30.08 7.42
CA PRO A 271 24.44 -30.27 8.77
C PRO A 271 24.87 -29.00 9.53
N TYR A 272 23.92 -28.15 9.89
CA TYR A 272 24.10 -26.83 10.49
C TYR A 272 23.55 -26.85 11.90
N GLN A 273 24.38 -26.49 12.87
CA GLN A 273 24.06 -26.60 14.31
C GLN A 273 23.82 -25.24 14.99
N GLY A 274 23.83 -24.14 14.23
CA GLY A 274 23.58 -22.80 14.76
C GLY A 274 22.10 -22.45 14.92
N ASN A 275 21.83 -21.24 15.41
CA ASN A 275 20.50 -20.66 15.44
C ASN A 275 20.13 -20.14 14.05
N VAL A 276 19.01 -20.62 13.52
CA VAL A 276 18.51 -20.22 12.20
C VAL A 276 17.31 -19.30 12.37
N THR A 277 17.28 -18.21 11.63
CA THR A 277 16.13 -17.34 11.44
C THR A 277 15.72 -17.37 9.97
N VAL A 278 14.43 -17.64 9.74
CA VAL A 278 13.81 -17.67 8.42
C VAL A 278 12.55 -16.84 8.51
N GLU A 279 12.44 -15.79 7.69
CA GLU A 279 11.33 -14.85 7.71
C GLU A 279 11.01 -14.37 6.29
N PHE A 280 9.72 -14.27 5.94
CA PHE A 280 9.31 -13.53 4.74
C PHE A 280 9.06 -12.05 5.06
N ALA A 281 9.87 -11.17 4.49
CA ALA A 281 9.76 -9.73 4.64
C ALA A 281 9.05 -9.10 3.43
N THR A 282 8.15 -8.15 3.70
CA THR A 282 7.50 -7.34 2.66
C THR A 282 7.96 -5.87 2.74
N SER A 283 8.55 -5.35 1.67
CA SER A 283 8.92 -3.93 1.51
C SER A 283 8.06 -3.24 0.44
N ALA A 284 8.13 -1.91 0.35
CA ALA A 284 7.30 -1.10 -0.55
C ALA A 284 5.78 -1.36 -0.43
N SER A 285 5.32 -1.74 0.78
CA SER A 285 3.97 -2.22 1.01
C SER A 285 2.95 -1.12 1.31
N LYS A 286 3.38 0.15 1.45
CA LYS A 286 2.47 1.24 1.84
C LYS A 286 2.62 2.47 0.99
N VAL A 287 1.49 3.10 0.67
CA VAL A 287 1.41 4.43 0.07
C VAL A 287 0.79 5.36 1.11
N TYR A 288 1.50 6.42 1.47
CA TYR A 288 1.09 7.43 2.43
C TYR A 288 0.80 8.74 1.72
N ILE A 289 -0.41 9.26 1.91
CA ILE A 289 -0.79 10.59 1.44
C ILE A 289 -0.93 11.48 2.66
N ARG A 290 -0.20 12.58 2.65
CA ARG A 290 -0.16 13.56 3.72
C ARG A 290 -0.40 14.95 3.13
N PRO A 291 -0.96 15.89 3.90
CA PRO A 291 -1.24 17.22 3.40
C PRO A 291 0.03 18.00 3.09
N ASP A 292 -0.11 18.90 2.11
CA ASP A 292 0.90 19.88 1.77
C ASP A 292 0.93 21.02 2.80
N ASN A 293 1.57 20.79 3.94
CA ASN A 293 1.86 21.87 4.86
C ASN A 293 3.23 21.69 5.50
N ARG A 294 3.79 22.79 5.98
CA ARG A 294 5.15 22.83 6.56
C ARG A 294 5.32 21.82 7.70
N LEU A 295 4.31 21.67 8.55
CA LEU A 295 4.34 20.72 9.67
C LEU A 295 4.37 19.27 9.19
N SER A 296 3.53 18.92 8.22
CA SER A 296 3.46 17.60 7.60
C SER A 296 4.77 17.24 6.90
N ARG A 297 5.32 18.16 6.08
CA ARG A 297 6.62 17.98 5.41
C ARG A 297 7.77 17.87 6.43
N MET A 298 7.76 18.69 7.48
CA MET A 298 8.74 18.62 8.58
C MET A 298 8.70 17.26 9.29
N LEU A 299 7.50 16.72 9.55
CA LEU A 299 7.33 15.42 10.23
C LEU A 299 7.71 14.22 9.36
N SER A 300 7.66 14.36 8.04
CA SER A 300 8.11 13.33 7.09
C SER A 300 9.64 13.22 7.03
N ASN A 301 10.36 14.31 7.27
CA ASN A 301 11.82 14.28 7.31
C ASN A 301 12.32 13.74 8.67
N LYS A 302 13.04 12.61 8.64
CA LYS A 302 13.56 11.94 9.85
C LYS A 302 14.46 12.85 10.70
N TRP A 303 15.28 13.67 10.07
CA TRP A 303 16.20 14.57 10.77
C TRP A 303 15.47 15.74 11.43
N LEU A 304 14.53 16.38 10.72
CA LEU A 304 13.70 17.45 11.30
C LEU A 304 12.78 16.93 12.41
N LYS A 305 12.23 15.72 12.24
CA LYS A 305 11.48 15.04 13.30
C LYS A 305 12.35 14.82 14.54
N PHE A 306 13.59 14.34 14.37
CA PHE A 306 14.54 14.17 15.47
C PHE A 306 14.88 15.50 16.15
N LEU A 307 15.14 16.56 15.38
CA LEU A 307 15.36 17.90 15.90
C LEU A 307 14.14 18.42 16.69
N SER A 308 12.93 18.18 16.22
CA SER A 308 11.69 18.57 16.93
C SER A 308 11.52 17.87 18.28
N ILE A 309 12.10 16.68 18.46
CA ILE A 309 12.14 15.96 19.73
C ILE A 309 13.14 16.61 20.67
N ILE A 310 14.36 16.91 20.19
CA ILE A 310 15.40 17.59 20.97
C ILE A 310 14.91 18.96 21.45
N LEU A 311 14.23 19.71 20.59
CA LEU A 311 13.67 21.02 20.92
C LEU A 311 12.38 20.96 21.76
N LEU A 312 11.94 19.77 22.20
CA LEU A 312 10.71 19.56 22.98
C LEU A 312 9.42 20.11 22.32
N ILE A 313 9.43 20.34 21.01
CA ILE A 313 8.25 20.79 20.23
C ILE A 313 7.34 19.59 19.93
N PHE A 314 7.91 18.41 19.73
CA PHE A 314 7.20 17.18 19.40
C PHE A 314 6.02 16.82 20.34
N PRO A 315 6.11 16.90 21.69
CA PRO A 315 4.96 16.62 22.57
C PRO A 315 3.75 17.53 22.30
N PHE A 316 3.96 18.80 21.94
CA PHE A 316 2.87 19.72 21.57
C PHE A 316 2.23 19.34 20.24
N ILE A 317 3.05 18.96 19.25
CA ILE A 317 2.55 18.45 17.96
C ILE A 317 1.72 17.18 18.18
N TRP A 318 2.20 16.28 19.06
CA TRP A 318 1.47 15.07 19.41
C TRP A 318 0.14 15.38 20.09
N LEU A 319 0.12 16.32 21.05
CA LEU A 319 -1.10 16.76 21.73
C LEU A 319 -2.10 17.36 20.74
N PHE A 320 -1.65 18.24 19.85
CA PHE A 320 -2.46 18.81 18.78
C PHE A 320 -3.02 17.72 17.86
N LYS A 321 -2.16 16.79 17.40
CA LYS A 321 -2.58 15.67 16.55
C LYS A 321 -3.64 14.81 17.24
N ARG A 322 -3.55 14.61 18.55
CA ARG A 322 -4.41 13.69 19.31
C ARG A 322 -5.74 14.30 19.78
N PHE A 323 -5.72 15.53 20.29
CA PHE A 323 -6.85 16.11 21.02
C PHE A 323 -7.57 17.23 20.26
N HIS A 324 -6.93 17.85 19.27
CA HIS A 324 -7.55 18.94 18.51
C HIS A 324 -8.43 18.38 17.38
N SER A 325 -9.64 18.93 17.23
CA SER A 325 -10.61 18.50 16.19
C SER A 325 -10.06 18.62 14.77
N ARG A 326 -9.29 19.68 14.49
CA ARG A 326 -8.58 19.92 13.22
C ARG A 326 -7.16 19.37 13.19
N GLY A 327 -6.77 18.63 14.23
CA GLY A 327 -5.41 18.11 14.39
C GLY A 327 -5.14 16.94 13.47
N GLY A 328 -5.10 15.74 14.05
CA GLY A 328 -4.77 14.51 13.35
C GLY A 328 -5.98 13.73 12.85
N GLY A 329 -5.81 13.08 11.71
CA GLY A 329 -6.72 12.05 11.23
C GLY A 329 -5.96 10.95 10.50
N SER A 330 -6.45 9.73 10.57
CA SER A 330 -5.84 8.61 9.88
C SER A 330 -6.93 7.80 9.18
N TRP A 331 -6.65 7.42 7.93
CA TRP A 331 -7.47 6.53 7.11
C TRP A 331 -6.59 5.35 6.75
N ALA A 332 -6.96 4.17 7.24
CA ALA A 332 -6.30 2.89 6.93
C ALA A 332 -7.40 1.84 6.79
N VAL A 333 -8.14 1.97 5.69
CA VAL A 333 -9.43 1.30 5.44
C VAL A 333 -9.41 0.43 4.19
N CYS A 334 -8.35 0.49 3.39
CA CYS A 334 -8.32 -0.12 2.07
C CYS A 334 -6.91 -0.37 1.59
N GLY A 335 -6.80 -1.21 0.56
CA GLY A 335 -5.52 -1.59 0.00
C GLY A 335 -5.63 -2.37 -1.31
N GLY A 336 -4.49 -2.80 -1.80
CA GLY A 336 -4.35 -3.73 -2.92
C GLY A 336 -3.80 -5.05 -2.40
N ALA A 337 -4.45 -6.15 -2.76
CA ALA A 337 -3.97 -7.49 -2.44
C ALA A 337 -3.34 -8.12 -3.68
N TYR A 338 -2.21 -8.81 -3.48
CA TYR A 338 -1.41 -9.40 -4.56
C TYR A 338 -1.32 -10.90 -4.33
N ALA A 339 -1.93 -11.68 -5.21
CA ALA A 339 -1.97 -13.13 -5.09
C ALA A 339 -0.67 -13.75 -5.60
N LEU A 340 0.02 -14.49 -4.74
CA LEU A 340 1.12 -15.39 -5.11
C LEU A 340 0.58 -16.64 -5.84
N LYS A 341 -0.65 -17.04 -5.50
CA LYS A 341 -1.45 -18.04 -6.23
C LYS A 341 -2.93 -17.66 -6.16
N SER A 342 -3.68 -17.83 -7.24
CA SER A 342 -5.12 -17.54 -7.32
C SER A 342 -5.85 -18.57 -8.16
N TRP A 343 -7.12 -18.84 -7.83
CA TRP A 343 -8.02 -19.65 -8.66
C TRP A 343 -8.81 -18.72 -9.57
N VAL A 344 -8.64 -18.87 -10.88
CA VAL A 344 -9.37 -18.09 -11.89
C VAL A 344 -10.44 -18.99 -12.52
N PRO A 345 -11.72 -18.59 -12.52
CA PRO A 345 -12.76 -19.34 -13.21
C PRO A 345 -12.46 -19.38 -14.72
N VAL A 346 -12.63 -20.54 -15.35
CA VAL A 346 -12.44 -20.70 -16.79
C VAL A 346 -13.79 -20.49 -17.47
N GLU A 347 -13.96 -19.37 -18.21
CA GLU A 347 -15.21 -19.00 -18.87
C GLU A 347 -15.40 -19.59 -20.28
N GLU A 348 -14.49 -20.44 -20.77
CA GLU A 348 -14.65 -21.01 -22.11
C GLU A 348 -15.63 -22.19 -22.13
N PRO A 349 -16.69 -22.14 -22.96
CA PRO A 349 -17.39 -23.35 -23.37
C PRO A 349 -16.40 -24.11 -24.25
N ILE A 350 -15.69 -25.08 -23.67
CA ILE A 350 -15.00 -26.06 -24.50
C ILE A 350 -16.12 -26.75 -25.30
N GLN A 351 -16.28 -26.38 -26.57
CA GLN A 351 -16.89 -27.24 -27.58
C GLN A 351 -15.97 -28.45 -27.70
N GLN A 352 -16.04 -29.34 -26.72
CA GLN A 352 -15.53 -30.68 -26.86
C GLN A 352 -16.62 -31.40 -27.63
N ASP A 353 -16.30 -31.73 -28.88
CA ASP A 353 -16.91 -32.86 -29.57
C ASP A 353 -16.84 -34.07 -28.63
N VAL A 354 -17.91 -34.30 -27.88
CA VAL A 354 -18.07 -35.46 -27.02
C VAL A 354 -18.43 -36.64 -27.92
N SER A 355 -17.44 -37.18 -28.62
CA SER A 355 -17.47 -38.58 -29.04
C SER A 355 -16.76 -39.42 -27.95
N THR A 356 -17.56 -39.75 -26.95
CA THR A 356 -17.61 -41.05 -26.26
C THR A 356 -16.31 -41.85 -26.08
N ALA A 357 -15.83 -41.94 -24.83
CA ALA A 357 -15.36 -43.22 -24.26
C ALA A 357 -15.28 -43.13 -22.73
N LYS A 358 -16.28 -43.70 -22.06
CA LYS A 358 -16.20 -44.06 -20.63
C LYS A 358 -15.09 -45.09 -20.45
N GLY A 359 -14.14 -44.81 -19.54
CA GLY A 359 -13.33 -45.84 -18.88
C GLY A 359 -11.94 -46.08 -19.47
N ALA A 360 -10.98 -45.21 -19.15
CA ALA A 360 -9.57 -45.59 -19.05
C ALA A 360 -8.87 -44.63 -18.06
N PRO A 361 -7.95 -45.11 -17.19
CA PRO A 361 -7.12 -44.22 -16.38
C PRO A 361 -6.17 -43.43 -17.31
N PRO A 362 -5.85 -42.16 -16.99
CA PRO A 362 -5.04 -41.33 -17.87
C PRO A 362 -3.63 -41.90 -18.03
N SER A 363 -3.23 -42.10 -19.28
CA SER A 363 -1.89 -42.47 -19.71
C SER A 363 -0.89 -41.40 -19.29
N PHE A 364 0.22 -41.84 -18.72
CA PHE A 364 1.35 -41.05 -18.28
C PHE A 364 2.24 -40.74 -19.49
N ASP A 365 1.81 -39.85 -20.40
CA ASP A 365 2.67 -39.24 -21.44
C ASP A 365 1.88 -38.19 -22.25
N ALA A 366 1.82 -36.94 -21.75
CA ALA A 366 1.46 -35.77 -22.56
C ALA A 366 2.14 -34.51 -21.97
N PRO A 367 2.81 -33.67 -22.78
CA PRO A 367 3.54 -32.51 -22.31
C PRO A 367 2.61 -31.29 -22.24
N ASP A 368 1.76 -31.22 -21.21
CA ASP A 368 1.06 -29.98 -20.88
C ASP A 368 1.08 -29.78 -19.36
N ARG A 369 2.26 -29.42 -18.86
CA ARG A 369 2.52 -29.16 -17.44
C ARG A 369 2.23 -27.69 -17.16
N GLY A 370 1.14 -27.39 -16.44
CA GLY A 370 1.07 -26.12 -15.71
C GLY A 370 -0.28 -25.74 -15.11
N ALA A 371 -1.39 -26.07 -15.76
CA ALA A 371 -2.71 -25.62 -15.33
C ALA A 371 -3.45 -26.72 -14.54
N LEU A 372 -3.34 -26.71 -13.20
CA LEU A 372 -4.24 -27.52 -12.37
C LEU A 372 -5.66 -26.94 -12.48
N VAL A 373 -6.51 -27.67 -13.18
CA VAL A 373 -7.94 -27.40 -13.27
C VAL A 373 -8.63 -28.17 -12.15
N ALA A 374 -9.31 -27.46 -11.25
CA ALA A 374 -10.10 -28.06 -10.18
C ALA A 374 -11.58 -27.69 -10.33
N GLN A 375 -12.46 -28.63 -9.99
CA GLN A 375 -13.87 -28.31 -9.81
C GLN A 375 -14.05 -27.67 -8.44
N THR A 376 -14.39 -26.39 -8.44
CA THR A 376 -14.84 -25.67 -7.25
C THR A 376 -16.37 -25.69 -7.19
N PRO A 377 -17.00 -25.40 -6.04
CA PRO A 377 -18.45 -25.26 -5.97
C PRO A 377 -19.04 -24.21 -6.93
N ALA A 378 -18.21 -23.29 -7.44
CA ALA A 378 -18.57 -22.25 -8.40
C ALA A 378 -18.26 -22.60 -9.87
N GLY A 379 -17.75 -23.81 -10.14
CA GLY A 379 -17.40 -24.29 -11.49
C GLY A 379 -15.93 -24.65 -11.66
N THR A 380 -15.55 -24.90 -12.90
CA THR A 380 -14.18 -25.28 -13.28
C THR A 380 -13.26 -24.07 -13.16
N SER A 381 -12.28 -24.14 -12.25
CA SER A 381 -11.30 -23.06 -12.04
C SER A 381 -9.89 -23.56 -12.30
N ARG A 382 -9.06 -22.69 -12.90
CA ARG A 382 -7.64 -22.93 -13.15
C ARG A 382 -6.81 -22.21 -12.09
N LEU A 383 -5.84 -22.90 -11.51
CA LEU A 383 -4.86 -22.27 -10.63
C LEU A 383 -3.85 -21.47 -11.47
N THR A 384 -3.69 -20.18 -11.14
CA THR A 384 -2.70 -19.28 -11.73
C THR A 384 -1.71 -18.85 -10.64
N GLY A 385 -0.43 -18.74 -10.99
CA GLY A 385 0.66 -18.43 -10.06
C GLY A 385 1.44 -19.67 -9.62
N VAL A 386 2.45 -19.48 -8.76
CA VAL A 386 3.33 -20.56 -8.30
C VAL A 386 2.83 -21.07 -6.95
N ARG A 387 2.76 -22.39 -6.74
CA ARG A 387 2.43 -22.94 -5.42
C ARG A 387 3.61 -22.86 -4.48
N GLU A 388 3.37 -22.64 -3.19
CA GLU A 388 4.42 -22.60 -2.17
C GLU A 388 5.31 -23.85 -2.16
N GLY A 389 4.73 -25.04 -2.38
CA GLY A 389 5.49 -26.30 -2.44
C GLY A 389 6.31 -26.45 -3.71
N GLU A 390 5.82 -25.93 -4.84
CA GLU A 390 6.55 -25.94 -6.12
C GLU A 390 7.70 -24.92 -6.08
N TRP A 391 7.43 -23.72 -5.57
CA TRP A 391 8.45 -22.71 -5.32
C TRP A 391 9.53 -23.25 -4.37
N PHE A 392 9.13 -23.86 -3.25
CA PHE A 392 10.07 -24.44 -2.30
C PHE A 392 10.92 -25.53 -2.94
N LYS A 393 10.31 -26.47 -3.68
CA LYS A 393 11.05 -27.53 -4.37
C LYS A 393 12.07 -26.97 -5.35
N LYS A 394 11.73 -25.89 -6.08
CA LYS A 394 12.63 -25.20 -7.00
C LYS A 394 13.81 -24.53 -6.28
N TRP A 395 13.55 -23.90 -5.13
CA TRP A 395 14.54 -23.11 -4.41
C TRP A 395 15.35 -23.88 -3.36
N GLN A 396 14.87 -25.03 -2.90
CA GLN A 396 15.51 -25.83 -1.85
C GLN A 396 16.98 -26.16 -2.15
N PRO A 397 17.39 -26.61 -3.36
CA PRO A 397 18.80 -26.87 -3.65
C PRO A 397 19.67 -25.62 -3.52
N THR A 398 19.17 -24.47 -3.99
CA THR A 398 19.86 -23.17 -3.89
C THR A 398 20.04 -22.74 -2.44
N ILE A 399 19.00 -22.90 -1.61
CA ILE A 399 19.04 -22.59 -0.18
C ILE A 399 20.09 -23.45 0.52
N VAL A 400 20.04 -24.77 0.31
CA VAL A 400 21.01 -25.71 0.92
C VAL A 400 22.44 -25.40 0.48
N ARG A 401 22.65 -25.06 -0.80
CA ARG A 401 23.97 -24.65 -1.31
C ARG A 401 24.44 -23.33 -0.70
N ALA A 402 23.57 -22.32 -0.59
CA ALA A 402 23.90 -21.03 0.00
C ALA A 402 24.31 -21.19 1.48
N VAL A 403 23.59 -22.01 2.25
CA VAL A 403 23.93 -22.36 3.63
C VAL A 403 25.26 -23.10 3.72
N SER A 404 25.47 -24.14 2.90
CA SER A 404 26.71 -24.94 2.92
C SER A 404 27.94 -24.10 2.59
N ASN A 405 27.78 -23.11 1.71
CA ASN A 405 28.84 -22.19 1.31
C ASN A 405 28.97 -20.96 2.22
N ARG A 406 28.18 -20.86 3.30
CA ARG A 406 28.19 -19.69 4.20
C ARG A 406 27.97 -18.37 3.46
N PHE A 407 27.05 -18.39 2.49
CA PHE A 407 26.80 -17.25 1.60
C PHE A 407 26.21 -16.06 2.37
N GLN A 408 26.78 -14.87 2.13
CA GLN A 408 26.34 -13.62 2.75
C GLN A 408 26.17 -12.56 1.67
N SER A 409 24.96 -12.02 1.52
CA SER A 409 24.64 -10.97 0.56
C SER A 409 23.39 -10.21 0.97
N GLN A 410 23.44 -8.88 0.86
CA GLN A 410 22.27 -8.02 1.01
C GLN A 410 21.44 -7.92 -0.29
N GLN A 411 22.00 -8.34 -1.43
CA GLN A 411 21.26 -8.42 -2.68
C GLN A 411 20.48 -9.73 -2.76
N PRO A 412 19.18 -9.69 -3.10
CA PRO A 412 18.37 -10.89 -3.21
C PRO A 412 18.79 -11.74 -4.42
N LEU A 413 18.68 -13.05 -4.26
CA LEU A 413 18.84 -14.02 -5.33
C LEU A 413 17.56 -14.05 -6.18
N TYR A 414 17.73 -13.92 -7.49
CA TYR A 414 16.64 -13.96 -8.47
C TYR A 414 16.59 -15.27 -9.27
N VAL A 415 17.73 -15.97 -9.36
CA VAL A 415 17.92 -17.16 -10.19
C VAL A 415 18.25 -18.35 -9.31
N THR A 416 17.73 -19.52 -9.68
CA THR A 416 18.02 -20.77 -8.98
C THR A 416 19.37 -21.37 -9.39
N ALA A 417 19.94 -22.23 -8.54
CA ALA A 417 21.21 -22.89 -8.81
C ALA A 417 21.20 -23.74 -10.10
N GLU A 418 20.05 -24.27 -10.50
CA GLU A 418 19.89 -25.06 -11.74
C GLU A 418 19.88 -24.15 -12.99
N GLU A 419 19.22 -23.01 -12.93
CA GLU A 419 19.14 -22.03 -14.03
C GLU A 419 20.49 -21.35 -14.28
N GLY A 420 21.22 -20.97 -13.22
CA GLY A 420 22.53 -20.34 -13.36
C GLY A 420 23.62 -21.25 -13.93
N VAL A 421 23.45 -22.58 -13.81
CA VAL A 421 24.33 -23.56 -14.46
C VAL A 421 24.00 -23.68 -15.95
N GLY A 422 22.73 -23.55 -16.35
CA GLY A 422 22.30 -23.53 -17.75
C GLY A 422 22.85 -22.34 -18.55
N GLU A 423 22.93 -21.15 -17.94
CA GLU A 423 23.55 -19.97 -18.58
C GLU A 423 25.06 -20.12 -18.76
N ALA A 424 25.75 -20.79 -17.82
CA ALA A 424 27.18 -21.07 -17.93
C ALA A 424 27.50 -22.05 -19.08
N TYR A 425 26.63 -23.03 -19.34
CA TYR A 425 26.75 -23.92 -20.52
C TYR A 425 26.57 -23.18 -21.86
N GLY A 426 26.01 -21.97 -21.86
CA GLY A 426 25.96 -21.10 -23.05
C GLY A 426 27.25 -20.27 -23.28
N LEU A 427 28.19 -20.29 -22.33
CA LEU A 427 29.46 -19.55 -22.41
C LEU A 427 30.66 -20.45 -22.76
N ASP A 428 30.54 -21.76 -22.62
CA ASP A 428 31.52 -22.74 -23.12
C ASP A 428 31.30 -23.00 -24.63
N GLY A 429 31.36 -21.92 -25.40
CA GLY A 429 31.56 -21.95 -26.84
C GLY A 429 33.05 -21.84 -27.17
N TYR A 430 33.85 -22.83 -26.75
CA TYR A 430 35.19 -23.14 -27.30
C TYR A 430 35.51 -24.62 -27.17
#